data_AF-A0A2S5ADY3-F1
#
_entry.id   AF-A0A2S5ADY3-F1
#
_cell.length_a   1.000
_cell.length_b   1.000
_cell.length_c   1.000
_cell.angle_alpha   90.00
_cell.angle_beta   90.00
_cell.angle_gamma   90.00
#
_symmetry.space_group_name_H-M   'P 1'
#
loop_
_entity.id
_entity.type
_entity.pdbx_description
1 polymer ?
#
loop_
_entity_poly.entity_id
_entity_poly.type
_entity_poly.pdbx_seq_one_letter_code
_entity_poly.pdbx_strand_id
1 'polypeptide(L)'
;MMVMVTKCLTQKNTNMKNIKFIQILLLLVGIMTIFSCSENEGDYPQTRLFRPVLNSNLISQNNEIQVDMAKMKEAVSYDIELSRDNFATVIMKFNTTESKFHIINLLWDTEYQVRATAISADPQYNSKVSDLGSVKTQKFPSILQAPTATDVIDVAAKMTWLTGLGTGAAITQVKVFALADERLSNPLFTYPVTSAEQLSGTKIVNGLLPSTTYQIAIYSGEVVRGWEKYTTKVGIAIDATTIDIRGIAPTPTLLFDTLTAAAPGSTIILDGNVTYDMSTTYFFNKSLTIKSGYSFGQGGAIVNLVSNFNILAGSNVGSIIFDGVILTSPDTLAAAKYVFNINQSSTIGEITFNNCKMSNYRGVCRFQASTGTIGKYTVNNCIINNIGGYGVFNVDVATWTAGDVLFKNSTVYRSVVFMASKSTSPTKSVTVEDCTLNEFVAKAGTWYKWVNEVTNGITMKNTIVGHGYDSAPGGTDYAIIGYAGLATTSWTITNTYSTSDFAYVPLNLKTIPGFPSFAYSKTVTSLWKDPVNGDFNFIDPTFAGIKDSGDPRWRK
;
A
#
# COMPACT_ATOMS: atom_id res chain seq x y z
N MET A 1 53.94 9.88 -74.80
CA MET A 1 54.93 10.84 -75.31
C MET A 1 54.17 11.92 -76.09
N MET A 2 54.38 13.20 -75.76
CA MET A 2 53.97 14.43 -76.51
C MET A 2 52.46 14.65 -76.71
N VAL A 3 51.78 15.67 -76.16
CA VAL A 3 51.96 17.14 -76.12
C VAL A 3 51.77 17.84 -77.49
N MET A 4 51.05 18.98 -77.43
CA MET A 4 50.73 20.02 -78.43
C MET A 4 49.40 19.80 -79.18
N VAL A 5 48.31 20.58 -79.02
CA VAL A 5 48.08 22.05 -79.04
C VAL A 5 48.53 22.72 -80.34
N THR A 6 47.58 23.22 -81.17
CA THR A 6 47.26 24.66 -81.41
C THR A 6 46.53 24.87 -82.77
N LYS A 7 45.46 25.69 -82.79
CA LYS A 7 44.93 26.69 -83.79
C LYS A 7 45.18 26.46 -85.32
N CYS A 8 44.32 26.83 -86.28
CA CYS A 8 43.56 28.08 -86.48
C CYS A 8 42.70 28.01 -87.77
N LEU A 9 41.56 28.74 -87.77
CA LEU A 9 40.96 29.59 -88.84
C LEU A 9 40.39 29.02 -90.18
N THR A 10 39.08 29.35 -90.38
CA THR A 10 38.35 29.87 -91.58
C THR A 10 38.72 29.37 -93.00
N GLN A 11 37.78 29.10 -93.91
CA GLN A 11 36.91 30.12 -94.53
C GLN A 11 35.85 29.48 -95.46
N LYS A 12 34.69 30.15 -95.48
CA LYS A 12 33.53 30.09 -96.41
C LYS A 12 33.85 29.93 -97.90
N ASN A 13 32.93 29.26 -98.63
CA ASN A 13 32.13 29.76 -99.80
C ASN A 13 31.82 28.62 -100.80
N THR A 14 30.58 28.12 -100.86
CA THR A 14 29.45 28.53 -101.75
C THR A 14 29.61 28.21 -103.23
N ASN A 15 28.75 27.32 -103.75
CA ASN A 15 27.62 27.59 -104.68
C ASN A 15 27.34 26.36 -105.57
N MET A 16 26.26 25.63 -105.29
CA MET A 16 24.89 25.80 -105.84
C MET A 16 24.74 25.45 -107.33
N LYS A 17 24.15 24.27 -107.63
CA LYS A 17 23.34 24.03 -108.84
C LYS A 17 22.32 22.85 -108.80
N ASN A 18 21.97 22.29 -107.63
CA ASN A 18 20.97 21.20 -107.49
C ASN A 18 19.74 21.56 -106.59
N ILE A 19 19.17 22.77 -106.71
CA ILE A 19 18.24 23.31 -105.69
C ILE A 19 16.74 23.05 -105.91
N LYS A 20 16.24 22.71 -107.12
CA LYS A 20 14.78 22.69 -107.33
C LYS A 20 14.07 21.34 -107.07
N PHE A 21 14.77 20.21 -107.14
CA PHE A 21 14.21 18.91 -106.72
C PHE A 21 14.05 18.82 -105.20
N ILE A 22 14.92 19.54 -104.47
CA ILE A 22 14.87 19.71 -103.01
C ILE A 22 13.67 20.57 -102.58
N GLN A 23 13.20 21.51 -103.41
CA GLN A 23 12.06 22.37 -103.11
C GLN A 23 10.71 21.63 -103.13
N ILE A 24 10.56 20.60 -103.97
CA ILE A 24 9.33 19.78 -104.02
C ILE A 24 9.31 18.75 -102.88
N LEU A 25 10.48 18.21 -102.50
CA LEU A 25 10.60 17.32 -101.35
C LEU A 25 10.38 18.06 -100.02
N LEU A 26 10.83 19.33 -99.90
CA LEU A 26 10.58 20.18 -98.73
C LEU A 26 9.10 20.58 -98.60
N LEU A 27 8.36 20.70 -99.70
CA LEU A 27 6.92 21.00 -99.66
C LEU A 27 6.10 19.77 -99.18
N LEU A 28 6.51 18.55 -99.55
CA LEU A 28 5.90 17.29 -99.08
C LEU A 28 6.23 16.96 -97.63
N VAL A 29 7.42 17.34 -97.14
CA VAL A 29 7.77 17.23 -95.71
C VAL A 29 7.05 18.29 -94.87
N GLY A 30 6.78 19.48 -95.43
CA GLY A 30 6.00 20.54 -94.76
C GLY A 30 4.49 20.26 -94.62
N ILE A 31 3.92 19.42 -95.50
CA ILE A 31 2.52 18.97 -95.35
C ILE A 31 2.39 17.83 -94.34
N MET A 32 3.47 17.09 -94.05
CA MET A 32 3.48 16.07 -92.98
C MET A 32 3.69 16.65 -91.56
N THR A 33 4.05 17.92 -91.42
CA THR A 33 4.17 18.60 -90.12
C THR A 33 2.87 19.22 -89.59
N ILE A 34 1.76 19.12 -90.32
CA ILE A 34 0.42 19.61 -89.88
C ILE A 34 -0.54 18.50 -89.43
N PHE A 35 -0.03 17.27 -89.28
CA PHE A 35 -0.68 16.18 -88.54
C PHE A 35 0.22 15.63 -87.42
N SER A 36 1.06 16.46 -86.79
CA SER A 36 1.52 16.13 -85.43
C SER A 36 0.36 16.40 -84.49
N CYS A 37 -0.07 15.35 -83.77
CA CYS A 37 -1.12 15.38 -82.77
C CYS A 37 -1.30 16.76 -82.13
N SER A 38 -2.48 17.36 -82.27
CA SER A 38 -2.99 18.11 -81.14
C SER A 38 -2.90 17.16 -79.95
N GLU A 39 -2.18 17.54 -78.90
CA GLU A 39 -2.47 16.94 -77.60
C GLU A 39 -3.97 17.20 -77.42
N ASN A 40 -4.77 16.16 -77.65
CA ASN A 40 -6.09 16.08 -77.07
C ASN A 40 -5.79 16.07 -75.58
N GLU A 41 -5.78 17.26 -74.96
CA GLU A 41 -6.16 17.38 -73.56
C GLU A 41 -7.53 16.70 -73.50
N GLY A 42 -7.52 15.41 -73.19
CA GLY A 42 -8.74 14.69 -72.97
C GLY A 42 -9.51 15.44 -71.89
N ASP A 43 -10.78 15.71 -72.14
CA ASP A 43 -11.75 15.97 -71.07
C ASP A 43 -11.73 14.73 -70.16
N TYR A 44 -10.80 14.72 -69.21
CA TYR A 44 -10.78 13.71 -68.18
C TYR A 44 -11.97 14.01 -67.27
N PRO A 45 -12.89 13.06 -67.06
CA PRO A 45 -14.02 13.29 -66.18
C PRO A 45 -13.48 13.67 -64.79
N GLN A 46 -14.00 14.74 -64.22
CA GLN A 46 -13.60 15.18 -62.88
C GLN A 46 -13.74 14.00 -61.91
N THR A 47 -12.67 13.71 -61.16
CA THR A 47 -12.64 12.63 -60.19
C THR A 47 -12.77 13.18 -58.77
N ARG A 48 -13.06 12.30 -57.80
CA ARG A 48 -13.09 12.69 -56.38
C ARG A 48 -11.72 13.20 -55.95
N LEU A 49 -11.71 14.12 -54.99
CA LEU A 49 -10.50 14.56 -54.31
C LEU A 49 -9.74 13.38 -53.68
N PHE A 50 -8.42 13.50 -53.63
CA PHE A 50 -7.59 12.58 -52.88
C PHE A 50 -7.96 12.61 -51.40
N ARG A 51 -7.72 11.48 -50.72
CA ARG A 51 -7.86 11.39 -49.27
C ARG A 51 -6.86 12.34 -48.60
N PRO A 52 -7.25 13.10 -47.57
CA PRO A 52 -6.30 13.86 -46.77
C PRO A 52 -5.18 12.98 -46.24
N VAL A 53 -3.94 13.49 -46.29
CA VAL A 53 -2.75 12.84 -45.72
C VAL A 53 -2.02 13.85 -44.84
N LEU A 54 -1.34 13.35 -43.81
CA LEU A 54 -0.55 14.18 -42.91
C LEU A 54 0.81 14.54 -43.53
N ASN A 55 1.25 15.79 -43.35
CA ASN A 55 2.63 16.21 -43.65
C ASN A 55 3.61 15.71 -42.57
N SER A 56 3.12 15.59 -41.33
CA SER A 56 3.84 15.00 -40.20
C SER A 56 2.84 14.28 -39.30
N ASN A 57 3.31 13.29 -38.53
CA ASN A 57 2.48 12.60 -37.54
C ASN A 57 1.74 13.61 -36.64
N LEU A 58 0.55 13.22 -36.17
CA LEU A 58 -0.21 14.00 -35.20
C LEU A 58 0.68 14.36 -33.99
N ILE A 59 0.69 15.64 -33.62
CA ILE A 59 1.49 16.14 -32.49
C ILE A 59 0.55 16.46 -31.35
N SER A 60 0.87 15.97 -30.15
CA SER A 60 0.24 16.47 -28.93
C SER A 60 1.12 17.48 -28.22
N GLN A 61 0.51 18.60 -27.86
CA GLN A 61 1.06 19.61 -26.96
C GLN A 61 0.00 19.88 -25.90
N ASN A 62 0.33 19.72 -24.61
CA ASN A 62 -0.63 19.79 -23.52
C ASN A 62 -1.81 18.82 -23.74
N ASN A 63 -3.04 19.29 -23.59
CA ASN A 63 -4.28 18.61 -23.94
C ASN A 63 -4.86 19.07 -25.28
N GLU A 64 -3.98 19.30 -26.25
CA GLU A 64 -4.35 19.67 -27.61
C GLU A 64 -3.69 18.71 -28.62
N ILE A 65 -4.33 18.58 -29.79
CA ILE A 65 -3.83 17.83 -30.94
C ILE A 65 -3.66 18.78 -32.11
N GLN A 66 -2.45 18.81 -32.68
CA GLN A 66 -2.15 19.52 -33.91
C GLN A 66 -2.24 18.56 -35.08
N VAL A 67 -3.08 18.93 -36.05
CA VAL A 67 -3.30 18.20 -37.31
C VAL A 67 -2.70 19.03 -38.43
N ASP A 68 -1.68 18.51 -39.12
CA ASP A 68 -1.03 19.16 -40.26
C ASP A 68 -1.23 18.29 -41.52
N MET A 69 -2.25 18.63 -42.32
CA MET A 69 -2.59 17.94 -43.56
C MET A 69 -1.91 18.59 -44.77
N ALA A 70 -1.58 17.78 -45.77
CA ALA A 70 -1.16 18.27 -47.08
C ALA A 70 -2.28 19.12 -47.70
N LYS A 71 -1.94 20.35 -48.10
CA LYS A 71 -2.91 21.29 -48.68
C LYS A 71 -3.33 20.82 -50.08
N MET A 72 -4.62 20.57 -50.25
CA MET A 72 -5.21 20.27 -51.57
C MET A 72 -5.77 21.54 -52.21
N LYS A 73 -5.33 21.82 -53.44
CA LYS A 73 -5.73 23.02 -54.19
C LYS A 73 -7.23 23.09 -54.49
N GLU A 74 -7.85 21.92 -54.71
CA GLU A 74 -9.24 21.78 -55.14
C GLU A 74 -10.22 21.52 -53.98
N ALA A 75 -9.71 21.39 -52.74
CA ALA A 75 -10.53 21.28 -51.54
C ALA A 75 -10.93 22.68 -51.06
N VAL A 76 -12.23 22.91 -50.84
CA VAL A 76 -12.76 24.16 -50.28
C VAL A 76 -12.76 24.14 -48.74
N SER A 77 -12.87 22.97 -48.13
CA SER A 77 -12.76 22.77 -46.68
C SER A 77 -12.43 21.32 -46.34
N TYR A 78 -12.24 21.05 -45.04
CA TYR A 78 -12.00 19.73 -44.48
C TYR A 78 -12.98 19.49 -43.33
N ASP A 79 -13.64 18.34 -43.36
CA ASP A 79 -14.37 17.79 -42.22
C ASP A 79 -13.40 16.95 -41.40
N ILE A 80 -13.08 17.39 -40.18
CA ILE A 80 -12.19 16.69 -39.25
C ILE A 80 -13.04 16.11 -38.13
N GLU A 81 -12.89 14.82 -37.86
CA GLU A 81 -13.62 14.09 -36.83
C GLU A 81 -12.65 13.48 -35.83
N LEU A 82 -13.01 13.54 -34.55
CA LEU A 82 -12.26 12.97 -33.44
C LEU A 82 -13.07 11.85 -32.77
N SER A 83 -12.37 10.79 -32.38
CA SER A 83 -12.94 9.66 -31.64
C SER A 83 -11.97 9.20 -30.53
N ARG A 84 -12.50 8.42 -29.58
CA ARG A 84 -11.72 7.64 -28.60
C ARG A 84 -11.96 6.13 -28.72
N ASP A 85 -12.86 5.71 -29.61
CA ASP A 85 -13.38 4.35 -29.75
C ASP A 85 -13.37 3.88 -31.22
N ASN A 86 -12.34 4.30 -31.97
CA ASN A 86 -12.14 3.93 -33.37
C ASN A 86 -13.35 4.29 -34.26
N PHE A 87 -13.93 5.46 -33.98
CA PHE A 87 -15.09 6.04 -34.66
C PHE A 87 -16.38 5.23 -34.58
N ALA A 88 -16.53 4.37 -33.56
CA ALA A 88 -17.85 3.93 -33.15
C ALA A 88 -18.69 5.15 -32.69
N THR A 89 -18.04 6.11 -32.04
CA THR A 89 -18.58 7.43 -31.69
C THR A 89 -17.68 8.53 -32.22
N VAL A 90 -18.28 9.52 -32.89
CA VAL A 90 -17.61 10.80 -33.20
C VAL A 90 -17.88 11.74 -32.04
N ILE A 91 -16.83 12.05 -31.26
CA ILE A 91 -16.96 12.88 -30.05
C ILE A 91 -16.85 14.37 -30.35
N MET A 92 -16.17 14.73 -31.44
CA MET A 92 -16.11 16.10 -31.95
C MET A 92 -16.00 16.08 -33.48
N LYS A 93 -16.61 17.06 -34.13
CA LYS A 93 -16.56 17.28 -35.57
C LYS A 93 -16.33 18.76 -35.85
N PHE A 94 -15.40 19.03 -36.77
CA PHE A 94 -15.01 20.37 -37.18
C PHE A 94 -15.09 20.49 -38.69
N ASN A 95 -15.45 21.67 -39.19
CA ASN A 95 -15.28 22.06 -40.58
C ASN A 95 -14.29 23.23 -40.63
N THR A 96 -13.25 23.14 -41.45
CA THR A 96 -12.21 24.17 -41.54
C THR A 96 -11.70 24.33 -42.97
N THR A 97 -11.35 25.55 -43.38
CA THR A 97 -10.65 25.82 -44.65
C THR A 97 -9.14 25.63 -44.53
N GLU A 98 -8.63 25.58 -43.31
CA GLU A 98 -7.20 25.48 -43.03
C GLU A 98 -6.70 24.05 -43.11
N SER A 99 -5.55 23.85 -43.74
CA SER A 99 -4.89 22.53 -43.78
C SER A 99 -4.12 22.22 -42.48
N LYS A 100 -3.94 23.21 -41.61
CA LYS A 100 -3.42 23.05 -40.24
C LYS A 100 -4.51 23.40 -39.25
N PHE A 101 -4.78 22.50 -38.31
CA PHE A 101 -5.88 22.65 -37.36
C PHE A 101 -5.49 22.19 -35.97
N HIS A 102 -5.93 22.94 -34.95
CA HIS A 102 -5.68 22.62 -33.54
C HIS A 102 -6.98 22.18 -32.89
N ILE A 103 -6.99 20.96 -32.38
CA ILE A 103 -8.11 20.43 -31.59
C ILE A 103 -7.78 20.68 -30.12
N ILE A 104 -8.54 21.58 -29.48
CA ILE A 104 -8.29 22.06 -28.12
C ILE A 104 -9.28 21.49 -27.11
N ASN A 105 -9.06 21.77 -25.82
CA ASN A 105 -9.93 21.36 -24.71
C ASN A 105 -10.14 19.84 -24.61
N LEU A 106 -9.13 19.04 -24.96
CA LEU A 106 -9.19 17.59 -24.81
C LEU A 106 -9.00 17.20 -23.34
N LEU A 107 -9.36 15.97 -23.01
CA LEU A 107 -8.93 15.34 -21.76
C LEU A 107 -7.43 15.10 -21.79
N TRP A 108 -6.78 15.23 -20.64
CA TRP A 108 -5.35 14.93 -20.46
C TRP A 108 -5.10 13.43 -20.45
N ASP A 109 -3.86 13.02 -20.76
CA ASP A 109 -3.40 11.62 -20.80
C ASP A 109 -4.37 10.63 -21.48
N THR A 110 -5.07 11.09 -22.53
CA THR A 110 -6.11 10.34 -23.23
C THR A 110 -5.71 10.13 -24.69
N GLU A 111 -5.90 8.91 -25.17
CA GLU A 111 -5.69 8.58 -26.58
C GLU A 111 -6.91 8.97 -27.42
N TYR A 112 -6.65 9.57 -28.57
CA TYR A 112 -7.65 9.95 -29.55
C TYR A 112 -7.27 9.44 -30.94
N GLN A 113 -8.28 9.17 -31.76
CA GLN A 113 -8.13 8.90 -33.19
C GLN A 113 -8.69 10.08 -34.00
N VAL A 114 -7.97 10.50 -35.05
CA VAL A 114 -8.37 11.60 -35.95
C VAL A 114 -8.60 11.05 -37.35
N ARG A 115 -9.69 11.48 -37.99
CA ARG A 115 -9.94 11.23 -39.42
C ARG A 115 -10.41 12.51 -40.11
N ALA A 116 -10.21 12.58 -41.41
CA ALA A 116 -10.60 13.75 -42.19
C ALA A 116 -11.19 13.39 -43.56
N THR A 117 -12.06 14.27 -44.06
CA THR A 117 -12.60 14.24 -45.41
C THR A 117 -12.37 15.58 -46.07
N ALA A 118 -11.78 15.60 -47.27
CA ALA A 118 -11.65 16.81 -48.07
C ALA A 118 -12.96 17.09 -48.80
N ILE A 119 -13.44 18.33 -48.66
CA ILE A 119 -14.70 18.80 -49.23
C ILE A 119 -14.39 19.58 -50.50
N SER A 120 -15.02 19.21 -51.61
CA SER A 120 -14.97 19.93 -52.88
C SER A 120 -16.10 20.95 -52.96
N ALA A 121 -16.00 21.90 -53.89
CA ALA A 121 -17.09 22.83 -54.19
C ALA A 121 -18.37 22.09 -54.64
N ASP A 122 -18.21 20.95 -55.32
CA ASP A 122 -19.29 20.03 -55.66
C ASP A 122 -19.18 18.74 -54.80
N PRO A 123 -20.15 18.50 -53.89
CA PRO A 123 -20.10 17.38 -52.95
C PRO A 123 -19.93 16.00 -53.57
N GLN A 124 -20.30 15.79 -54.84
CA GLN A 124 -20.12 14.49 -55.49
C GLN A 124 -18.64 14.11 -55.65
N TYR A 125 -17.76 15.12 -55.65
CA TYR A 125 -16.31 14.96 -55.76
C TYR A 125 -15.57 15.04 -54.41
N ASN A 126 -16.29 15.03 -53.27
CA ASN A 126 -15.65 14.91 -51.95
C ASN A 126 -14.76 13.66 -51.89
N SER A 127 -13.67 13.75 -51.13
CA SER A 127 -12.80 12.59 -50.90
C SER A 127 -13.56 11.50 -50.16
N LYS A 128 -13.02 10.28 -50.19
CA LYS A 128 -13.37 9.31 -49.14
C LYS A 128 -12.78 9.77 -47.80
N VAL A 129 -13.34 9.26 -46.70
CA VAL A 129 -12.75 9.43 -45.36
C VAL A 129 -11.32 8.88 -45.35
N SER A 130 -10.43 9.58 -44.65
CA SER A 130 -9.04 9.22 -44.42
C SER A 130 -8.75 9.15 -42.93
N ASP A 131 -8.30 8.00 -42.44
CA ASP A 131 -7.89 7.83 -41.05
C ASP A 131 -6.46 8.37 -40.90
N LEU A 132 -6.31 9.44 -40.11
CA LEU A 132 -5.04 10.15 -39.92
C LEU A 132 -4.19 9.55 -38.79
N GLY A 133 -4.76 8.59 -38.04
CA GLY A 133 -4.08 7.83 -36.98
C GLY A 133 -4.48 8.25 -35.57
N SER A 134 -3.71 7.79 -34.60
CA SER A 134 -3.94 8.00 -33.17
C SER A 134 -2.85 8.83 -32.52
N VAL A 135 -3.22 9.58 -31.47
CA VAL A 135 -2.27 10.37 -30.67
C VAL A 135 -2.79 10.46 -29.23
N LYS A 136 -1.87 10.42 -28.27
CA LYS A 136 -2.17 10.58 -26.84
C LYS A 136 -1.85 11.99 -26.39
N THR A 137 -2.80 12.65 -25.71
CA THR A 137 -2.53 13.94 -25.07
C THR A 137 -1.48 13.79 -23.96
N GLN A 138 -0.76 14.86 -23.64
CA GLN A 138 0.26 14.83 -22.58
C GLN A 138 -0.37 14.60 -21.19
N LYS A 139 0.45 14.19 -20.21
CA LYS A 139 0.02 14.12 -18.81
C LYS A 139 -0.07 15.52 -18.22
N PHE A 140 -1.09 15.77 -17.40
CA PHE A 140 -1.24 17.03 -16.70
C PHE A 140 -0.03 17.30 -15.79
N PRO A 141 0.62 18.48 -15.88
CA PRO A 141 1.71 18.85 -14.97
C PRO A 141 1.19 18.97 -13.53
N SER A 142 1.50 17.98 -12.70
CA SER A 142 0.94 17.81 -11.36
C SER A 142 2.02 17.87 -10.28
N ILE A 143 1.73 18.51 -9.16
CA ILE A 143 2.54 18.40 -7.93
C ILE A 143 1.96 17.36 -6.95
N LEU A 144 0.79 16.79 -7.25
CA LEU A 144 0.19 15.68 -6.49
C LEU A 144 0.98 14.40 -6.78
N GLN A 145 1.37 13.69 -5.72
CA GLN A 145 2.04 12.41 -5.82
C GLN A 145 1.04 11.29 -6.13
N ALA A 146 1.47 10.31 -6.93
CA ALA A 146 0.69 9.12 -7.19
C ALA A 146 0.43 8.36 -5.88
N PRO A 147 -0.82 7.93 -5.62
CA PRO A 147 -1.14 7.23 -4.38
C PRO A 147 -0.57 5.82 -4.34
N THR A 148 -0.24 5.38 -3.14
CA THR A 148 0.13 4.00 -2.82
C THR A 148 -0.97 3.32 -2.01
N ALA A 149 -0.84 1.99 -1.80
CA ALA A 149 -1.82 1.22 -1.03
C ALA A 149 -1.94 1.65 0.46
N THR A 150 -0.98 2.41 0.98
CA THR A 150 -1.00 2.96 2.35
C THR A 150 -1.66 4.33 2.43
N ASP A 151 -1.96 4.95 1.28
CA ASP A 151 -2.63 6.25 1.19
C ASP A 151 -4.16 6.13 1.12
N VAL A 152 -4.69 4.92 1.25
CA VAL A 152 -6.13 4.64 1.26
C VAL A 152 -6.51 3.72 2.40
N ILE A 153 -7.65 4.02 3.01
CA ILE A 153 -8.40 3.11 3.86
C ILE A 153 -9.77 2.83 3.22
N ASP A 154 -10.66 2.14 3.91
CA ASP A 154 -11.99 1.82 3.38
C ASP A 154 -12.88 3.04 3.22
N VAL A 155 -12.74 4.03 4.11
CA VAL A 155 -13.62 5.22 4.15
C VAL A 155 -12.91 6.56 3.90
N ALA A 156 -11.61 6.54 3.59
CA ALA A 156 -10.83 7.75 3.43
C ALA A 156 -9.60 7.57 2.52
N ALA A 157 -9.09 8.69 2.02
CA ALA A 157 -7.86 8.76 1.23
C ALA A 157 -6.96 9.90 1.73
N LYS A 158 -5.64 9.69 1.66
CA LYS A 158 -4.60 10.65 2.01
C LYS A 158 -3.89 11.09 0.74
N MET A 159 -3.91 12.39 0.49
CA MET A 159 -3.22 13.02 -0.63
C MET A 159 -1.91 13.58 -0.11
N THR A 160 -0.87 13.47 -0.92
CA THR A 160 0.46 14.05 -0.66
C THR A 160 0.89 14.84 -1.88
N TRP A 161 1.31 16.09 -1.72
CA TRP A 161 1.84 16.91 -2.80
C TRP A 161 3.23 17.46 -2.45
N LEU A 162 4.00 17.79 -3.49
CA LEU A 162 5.31 18.40 -3.34
C LEU A 162 5.17 19.80 -2.72
N THR A 163 6.02 20.09 -1.74
CA THR A 163 6.13 21.41 -1.09
C THR A 163 7.51 22.01 -1.37
N GLY A 164 7.63 23.34 -1.23
CA GLY A 164 8.90 24.06 -1.38
C GLY A 164 9.00 24.94 -2.62
N LEU A 165 10.21 25.44 -2.90
CA LEU A 165 10.48 26.36 -4.01
C LEU A 165 10.11 25.72 -5.35
N GLY A 166 9.45 26.48 -6.23
CA GLY A 166 9.02 26.00 -7.56
C GLY A 166 7.66 25.30 -7.59
N THR A 167 6.99 25.13 -6.45
CA THR A 167 5.65 24.50 -6.38
C THR A 167 4.48 25.46 -6.58
N GLY A 168 4.75 26.73 -6.91
CA GLY A 168 3.72 27.73 -7.24
C GLY A 168 2.84 28.14 -6.06
N ALA A 169 1.58 28.50 -6.35
CA ALA A 169 0.61 28.94 -5.34
C ALA A 169 0.27 27.83 -4.33
N ALA A 170 -0.14 28.20 -3.12
CA ALA A 170 -0.56 27.26 -2.08
C ALA A 170 -1.80 26.47 -2.50
N ILE A 171 -1.93 25.24 -2.00
CA ILE A 171 -3.15 24.45 -2.15
C ILE A 171 -4.17 24.96 -1.14
N THR A 172 -5.34 25.36 -1.63
CA THR A 172 -6.41 25.91 -0.81
C THR A 172 -7.51 24.88 -0.56
N GLN A 173 -7.70 23.94 -1.50
CA GLN A 173 -8.79 22.97 -1.45
C GLN A 173 -8.40 21.63 -2.09
N VAL A 174 -9.05 20.57 -1.60
CA VAL A 174 -9.09 19.24 -2.24
C VAL A 174 -10.53 18.89 -2.57
N LYS A 175 -10.79 18.46 -3.79
CA LYS A 175 -12.12 18.09 -4.28
C LYS A 175 -12.13 16.62 -4.71
N VAL A 176 -13.19 15.90 -4.36
CA VAL A 176 -13.40 14.48 -4.66
C VAL A 176 -14.47 14.35 -5.75
N PHE A 177 -14.22 13.52 -6.75
CA PHE A 177 -15.11 13.30 -7.89
C PHE A 177 -15.34 11.81 -8.11
N ALA A 178 -16.50 11.47 -8.70
CA ALA A 178 -16.74 10.13 -9.21
C ALA A 178 -15.72 9.80 -10.32
N LEU A 179 -15.37 8.52 -10.47
CA LEU A 179 -14.47 8.08 -11.54
C LEU A 179 -14.97 8.48 -12.95
N ALA A 180 -16.28 8.52 -13.16
CA ALA A 180 -16.89 8.88 -14.44
C ALA A 180 -16.81 10.38 -14.77
N ASP A 181 -16.49 11.26 -13.82
CA ASP A 181 -16.36 12.69 -14.06
C ASP A 181 -14.97 13.05 -14.59
N GLU A 182 -14.71 12.72 -15.85
CA GLU A 182 -13.41 12.93 -16.52
C GLU A 182 -13.00 14.41 -16.60
N ARG A 183 -13.95 15.34 -16.40
CA ARG A 183 -13.75 16.79 -16.51
C ARG A 183 -13.68 17.49 -15.15
N LEU A 184 -13.76 16.75 -14.04
CA LEU A 184 -13.70 17.27 -12.67
C LEU A 184 -14.69 18.43 -12.44
N SER A 185 -15.91 18.29 -12.97
CA SER A 185 -16.89 19.38 -13.02
C SER A 185 -17.90 19.35 -11.87
N ASN A 186 -18.18 18.17 -11.31
CA ASN A 186 -19.21 17.93 -10.31
C ASN A 186 -18.58 17.29 -9.05
N PRO A 187 -18.00 18.11 -8.14
CA PRO A 187 -17.38 17.57 -6.94
C PRO A 187 -18.42 16.94 -6.03
N LEU A 188 -18.17 15.70 -5.60
CA LEU A 188 -18.95 15.01 -4.56
C LEU A 188 -18.70 15.65 -3.19
N PHE A 189 -17.44 16.01 -2.92
CA PHE A 189 -17.00 16.60 -1.67
C PHE A 189 -15.91 17.65 -1.91
N THR A 190 -15.86 18.67 -1.05
CA THR A 190 -14.82 19.72 -1.07
C THR A 190 -14.30 19.92 0.35
N TYR A 191 -12.97 19.90 0.50
CA TYR A 191 -12.30 20.05 1.78
C TYR A 191 -11.32 21.22 1.72
N PRO A 192 -11.39 22.19 2.65
CA PRO A 192 -10.37 23.22 2.76
C PRO A 192 -9.05 22.62 3.25
N VAL A 193 -7.94 23.21 2.82
CA VAL A 193 -6.59 22.88 3.29
C VAL A 193 -6.17 23.90 4.34
N THR A 194 -5.82 23.41 5.53
CA THR A 194 -5.32 24.24 6.63
C THR A 194 -3.85 24.61 6.43
N SER A 195 -3.35 25.62 7.16
CA SER A 195 -1.93 25.99 7.09
C SER A 195 -1.00 24.85 7.52
N ALA A 196 -1.40 24.03 8.49
CA ALA A 196 -0.62 22.86 8.92
C ALA A 196 -0.54 21.79 7.82
N GLU A 197 -1.67 21.50 7.17
CA GLU A 197 -1.74 20.57 6.02
C GLU A 197 -0.94 21.10 4.81
N GLN A 198 -0.97 22.41 4.58
CA GLN A 198 -0.17 23.04 3.52
C GLN A 198 1.34 22.92 3.79
N LEU A 199 1.76 23.05 5.06
CA LEU A 199 3.16 22.89 5.46
C LEU A 199 3.62 21.43 5.35
N SER A 200 2.78 20.47 5.77
CA SER A 200 3.08 19.05 5.66
C SER A 200 2.99 18.51 4.24
N GLY A 201 2.31 19.23 3.34
CA GLY A 201 2.05 18.77 1.98
C GLY A 201 1.05 17.61 1.93
N THR A 202 0.15 17.50 2.91
CA THR A 202 -0.76 16.35 3.03
C THR A 202 -2.17 16.76 3.41
N LYS A 203 -3.16 15.99 2.94
CA LYS A 203 -4.58 16.13 3.33
C LYS A 203 -5.24 14.76 3.38
N ILE A 204 -6.05 14.51 4.41
CA ILE A 204 -6.95 13.34 4.45
C ILE A 204 -8.36 13.80 4.11
N VAL A 205 -9.05 13.05 3.26
CA VAL A 205 -10.48 13.22 2.96
C VAL A 205 -11.24 11.98 3.43
N ASN A 206 -12.30 12.21 4.19
CA ASN A 206 -13.11 11.17 4.84
C ASN A 206 -14.51 11.10 4.22
N GLY A 207 -15.27 10.04 4.50
CA GLY A 207 -16.64 9.88 4.01
C GLY A 207 -16.72 9.23 2.62
N LEU A 208 -15.65 8.56 2.20
CA LEU A 208 -15.63 7.77 0.98
C LEU A 208 -16.32 6.42 1.22
N LEU A 209 -16.90 5.86 0.16
CA LEU A 209 -17.43 4.50 0.18
C LEU A 209 -16.30 3.46 0.01
N PRO A 210 -16.38 2.30 0.68
CA PRO A 210 -15.45 1.19 0.47
C PRO A 210 -15.45 0.63 -0.95
N SER A 211 -14.35 -0.02 -1.35
CA SER A 211 -14.16 -0.64 -2.66
C SER A 211 -14.54 0.25 -3.85
N THR A 212 -14.36 1.57 -3.72
CA THR A 212 -14.81 2.56 -4.71
C THR A 212 -13.62 3.37 -5.20
N THR A 213 -13.55 3.57 -6.52
CA THR A 213 -12.53 4.41 -7.15
C THR A 213 -13.04 5.84 -7.35
N TYR A 214 -12.26 6.80 -6.88
CA TYR A 214 -12.51 8.24 -7.02
C TYR A 214 -11.40 8.90 -7.83
N GLN A 215 -11.71 10.05 -8.42
CA GLN A 215 -10.69 11.02 -8.83
C GLN A 215 -10.60 12.09 -7.74
N ILE A 216 -9.41 12.34 -7.21
CA ILE A 216 -9.21 13.35 -6.17
C ILE A 216 -8.21 14.37 -6.68
N ALA A 217 -8.61 15.65 -6.66
CA ALA A 217 -7.89 16.74 -7.26
C ALA A 217 -7.56 17.84 -6.24
N ILE A 218 -6.38 18.44 -6.37
CA ILE A 218 -5.88 19.54 -5.55
C ILE A 218 -5.99 20.87 -6.30
N TYR A 219 -6.31 21.95 -5.58
CA TYR A 219 -6.61 23.27 -6.16
C TYR A 219 -5.88 24.42 -5.46
N SER A 220 -5.47 25.43 -6.24
CA SER A 220 -5.07 26.76 -5.76
C SER A 220 -6.14 27.78 -6.17
N GLY A 221 -7.01 28.16 -5.24
CA GLY A 221 -8.27 28.83 -5.58
C GLY A 221 -9.11 27.92 -6.46
N GLU A 222 -9.42 28.38 -7.67
CA GLU A 222 -10.14 27.60 -8.69
C GLU A 222 -9.22 26.85 -9.67
N VAL A 223 -7.90 27.06 -9.59
CA VAL A 223 -6.95 26.46 -10.53
C VAL A 223 -6.60 25.04 -10.09
N VAL A 224 -6.87 24.05 -10.94
CA VAL A 224 -6.45 22.65 -10.74
C VAL A 224 -4.92 22.57 -10.73
N ARG A 225 -4.36 21.85 -9.75
CA ARG A 225 -2.91 21.66 -9.56
C ARG A 225 -2.45 20.21 -9.70
N GLY A 226 -3.40 19.30 -9.93
CA GLY A 226 -3.15 17.87 -10.09
C GLY A 226 -4.34 17.05 -9.64
N TRP A 227 -4.48 15.84 -10.18
CA TRP A 227 -5.43 14.83 -9.69
C TRP A 227 -4.88 13.43 -9.95
N GLU A 228 -5.30 12.49 -9.10
CA GLU A 228 -4.95 11.09 -9.22
C GLU A 228 -6.16 10.22 -8.84
N LYS A 229 -6.09 8.93 -9.21
CA LYS A 229 -7.14 7.94 -8.91
C LYS A 229 -6.86 7.24 -7.59
N TYR A 230 -7.86 7.22 -6.71
CA TYR A 230 -7.77 6.58 -5.39
C TYR A 230 -8.84 5.49 -5.29
N THR A 231 -8.44 4.26 -4.99
CA THR A 231 -9.37 3.14 -4.77
C THR A 231 -9.37 2.78 -3.30
N THR A 232 -10.49 2.97 -2.62
CA THR A 232 -10.63 2.64 -1.20
C THR A 232 -10.57 1.13 -0.98
N LYS A 233 -10.18 0.73 0.24
CA LYS A 233 -10.10 -0.68 0.63
C LYS A 233 -11.51 -1.29 0.75
N VAL A 234 -11.57 -2.62 0.75
CA VAL A 234 -12.79 -3.34 1.14
C VAL A 234 -13.24 -2.88 2.53
N GLY A 235 -14.54 -2.73 2.72
CA GLY A 235 -15.09 -2.29 3.99
C GLY A 235 -14.90 -3.34 5.09
N ILE A 236 -14.73 -2.88 6.32
CA ILE A 236 -14.86 -3.76 7.48
C ILE A 236 -16.34 -4.16 7.59
N ALA A 237 -16.62 -5.46 7.71
CA ALA A 237 -17.98 -5.95 7.87
C ALA A 237 -18.60 -5.40 9.17
N ILE A 238 -19.80 -4.84 9.05
CA ILE A 238 -20.60 -4.31 10.16
C ILE A 238 -21.88 -5.13 10.22
N ASP A 239 -22.18 -5.67 11.40
CA ASP A 239 -23.42 -6.39 11.68
C ASP A 239 -24.22 -5.72 12.82
N ALA A 240 -25.35 -6.32 13.19
CA ALA A 240 -26.23 -5.79 14.24
C ALA A 240 -25.59 -5.74 15.65
N THR A 241 -24.47 -6.43 15.87
CA THR A 241 -23.72 -6.45 17.13
C THR A 241 -22.48 -5.55 17.11
N THR A 242 -22.25 -4.88 15.99
CA THR A 242 -21.09 -4.02 15.78
C THR A 242 -21.40 -2.59 16.23
N ILE A 243 -20.53 -2.03 17.06
CA ILE A 243 -20.56 -0.62 17.46
C ILE A 243 -19.34 0.05 16.79
N ASP A 244 -19.60 0.77 15.72
CA ASP A 244 -18.56 1.50 14.97
C ASP A 244 -18.42 2.93 15.50
N ILE A 245 -17.29 3.23 16.13
CA ILE A 245 -16.98 4.57 16.65
C ILE A 245 -15.92 5.30 15.82
N ARG A 246 -15.66 4.84 14.58
CA ARG A 246 -14.75 5.52 13.66
C ARG A 246 -15.29 6.88 13.24
N GLY A 247 -14.41 7.87 13.09
CA GLY A 247 -14.80 9.24 12.75
C GLY A 247 -15.55 10.00 13.86
N ILE A 248 -15.82 9.39 15.02
CA ILE A 248 -16.33 10.08 16.20
C ILE A 248 -15.16 10.78 16.90
N ALA A 249 -15.31 12.08 17.18
CA ALA A 249 -14.30 12.84 17.89
C ALA A 249 -14.03 12.20 19.28
N PRO A 250 -12.78 11.84 19.61
CA PRO A 250 -12.48 11.15 20.85
C PRO A 250 -12.70 12.07 22.06
N THR A 251 -13.47 11.58 23.03
CA THR A 251 -13.50 12.12 24.40
C THR A 251 -12.69 11.20 25.32
N PRO A 252 -12.23 11.68 26.50
CA PRO A 252 -11.50 10.83 27.45
C PRO A 252 -12.25 9.57 27.92
N THR A 253 -13.57 9.52 27.76
CA THR A 253 -14.42 8.40 28.20
C THR A 253 -15.04 7.60 27.06
N LEU A 254 -14.87 8.01 25.79
CA LEU A 254 -15.58 7.43 24.65
C LEU A 254 -15.51 5.89 24.62
N LEU A 255 -14.30 5.32 24.73
CA LEU A 255 -14.13 3.87 24.75
C LEU A 255 -14.76 3.25 26.02
N PHE A 256 -14.51 3.83 27.20
CA PHE A 256 -15.06 3.33 28.46
C PHE A 256 -16.59 3.26 28.46
N ASP A 257 -17.23 4.34 28.02
CA ASP A 257 -18.69 4.46 27.96
C ASP A 257 -19.26 3.48 26.92
N THR A 258 -18.58 3.35 25.77
CA THR A 258 -18.95 2.39 24.72
C THR A 258 -18.90 0.95 25.25
N LEU A 259 -17.80 0.56 25.92
CA LEU A 259 -17.67 -0.78 26.50
C LEU A 259 -18.73 -1.03 27.59
N THR A 260 -19.11 0.00 28.35
CA THR A 260 -20.14 -0.11 29.40
C THR A 260 -21.53 -0.36 28.79
N ALA A 261 -21.89 0.43 27.78
CA ALA A 261 -23.19 0.37 27.11
C ALA A 261 -23.36 -0.84 26.19
N ALA A 262 -22.26 -1.41 25.68
CA ALA A 262 -22.28 -2.53 24.75
C ALA A 262 -23.04 -3.76 25.30
N ALA A 263 -23.81 -4.41 24.43
CA ALA A 263 -24.44 -5.70 24.72
C ALA A 263 -23.38 -6.81 24.78
N PRO A 264 -23.62 -7.92 25.52
CA PRO A 264 -22.73 -9.08 25.50
C PRO A 264 -22.50 -9.59 24.07
N GLY A 265 -21.25 -9.85 23.72
CA GLY A 265 -20.84 -10.34 22.40
C GLY A 265 -20.57 -9.25 21.37
N SER A 266 -20.73 -7.96 21.72
CA SER A 266 -20.53 -6.86 20.76
C SER A 266 -19.08 -6.73 20.27
N THR A 267 -18.93 -6.28 19.03
CA THR A 267 -17.64 -5.86 18.47
C THR A 267 -17.58 -4.33 18.39
N ILE A 268 -16.61 -3.73 19.06
CA ILE A 268 -16.36 -2.29 19.04
C ILE A 268 -15.25 -2.01 18.02
N ILE A 269 -15.58 -1.28 16.95
CA ILE A 269 -14.59 -0.86 15.94
C ILE A 269 -14.10 0.55 16.27
N LEU A 270 -12.80 0.65 16.57
CA LEU A 270 -12.11 1.89 16.89
C LEU A 270 -11.63 2.61 15.62
N ASP A 271 -11.49 3.93 15.68
CA ASP A 271 -10.75 4.67 14.66
C ASP A 271 -9.26 4.30 14.72
N GLY A 272 -8.76 3.73 13.63
CA GLY A 272 -7.39 3.25 13.53
C GLY A 272 -6.33 4.35 13.67
N ASN A 273 -6.72 5.62 13.59
CA ASN A 273 -5.81 6.76 13.68
C ASN A 273 -5.94 7.52 15.01
N VAL A 274 -6.68 6.98 15.99
CA VAL A 274 -7.00 7.63 17.26
C VAL A 274 -6.38 6.89 18.44
N THR A 275 -6.02 7.66 19.47
CA THR A 275 -5.66 7.16 20.81
C THR A 275 -6.85 7.27 21.75
N TYR A 276 -7.15 6.17 22.44
CA TYR A 276 -8.18 6.04 23.46
C TYR A 276 -7.51 5.80 24.83
N ASP A 277 -7.58 6.79 25.71
CA ASP A 277 -7.00 6.71 27.05
C ASP A 277 -7.95 5.99 28.02
N MET A 278 -7.49 4.88 28.60
CA MET A 278 -8.20 4.20 29.69
C MET A 278 -7.67 4.68 31.04
N SER A 279 -8.15 5.85 31.47
CA SER A 279 -7.73 6.47 32.75
C SER A 279 -8.29 5.76 33.99
N THR A 280 -9.39 5.03 33.83
CA THR A 280 -10.07 4.29 34.91
C THR A 280 -10.04 2.80 34.59
N THR A 281 -9.87 1.96 35.62
CA THR A 281 -9.98 0.51 35.48
C THR A 281 -11.36 0.14 34.95
N TYR A 282 -11.41 -0.47 33.76
CA TYR A 282 -12.64 -1.06 33.24
C TYR A 282 -12.74 -2.53 33.69
N PHE A 283 -13.90 -2.90 34.23
CA PHE A 283 -14.19 -4.23 34.73
C PHE A 283 -15.07 -4.97 33.73
N PHE A 284 -14.48 -5.89 32.95
CA PHE A 284 -15.24 -6.75 32.06
C PHE A 284 -16.19 -7.65 32.86
N ASN A 285 -17.44 -7.71 32.42
CA ASN A 285 -18.48 -8.59 32.98
C ASN A 285 -19.27 -9.33 31.90
N LYS A 286 -18.84 -9.22 30.64
CA LYS A 286 -19.49 -9.79 29.46
C LYS A 286 -18.45 -9.98 28.34
N SER A 287 -18.76 -10.81 27.36
CA SER A 287 -17.90 -10.99 26.20
C SER A 287 -17.87 -9.73 25.34
N LEU A 288 -16.69 -9.30 24.88
CA LEU A 288 -16.52 -8.14 24.01
C LEU A 288 -15.31 -8.34 23.07
N THR A 289 -15.41 -7.77 21.88
CA THR A 289 -14.28 -7.64 20.94
C THR A 289 -13.95 -6.17 20.75
N ILE A 290 -12.67 -5.79 20.90
CA ILE A 290 -12.15 -4.46 20.64
C ILE A 290 -11.25 -4.56 19.41
N LYS A 291 -11.68 -3.94 18.31
CA LYS A 291 -11.06 -4.07 17.00
C LYS A 291 -10.63 -2.72 16.46
N SER A 292 -9.43 -2.64 15.90
CA SER A 292 -9.02 -1.45 15.16
C SER A 292 -9.68 -1.42 13.77
N GLY A 293 -10.17 -0.24 13.38
CA GLY A 293 -10.38 0.12 11.99
C GLY A 293 -9.05 0.20 11.21
N TYR A 294 -9.13 0.34 9.89
CA TYR A 294 -7.93 0.64 9.09
C TYR A 294 -7.33 1.98 9.48
N SER A 295 -5.99 2.06 9.40
CA SER A 295 -5.22 3.26 9.75
C SER A 295 -4.31 3.67 8.58
N PHE A 296 -4.01 4.96 8.49
CA PHE A 296 -2.94 5.48 7.63
C PHE A 296 -1.56 5.30 8.28
N GLY A 297 -1.51 5.20 9.61
CA GLY A 297 -0.31 4.88 10.39
C GLY A 297 -0.09 3.38 10.57
N GLN A 298 1.09 2.99 11.04
CA GLN A 298 1.42 1.58 11.26
C GLN A 298 0.96 1.08 12.64
N GLY A 299 -0.23 0.46 12.70
CA GLY A 299 -0.56 -0.44 13.81
C GLY A 299 -1.97 -0.30 14.39
N GLY A 300 -2.84 0.52 13.80
CA GLY A 300 -4.22 0.64 14.24
C GLY A 300 -4.40 1.53 15.48
N ALA A 301 -5.60 1.50 16.02
CA ALA A 301 -6.05 2.32 17.13
C ALA A 301 -5.17 2.06 18.36
N ILE A 302 -4.80 3.13 19.06
CA ILE A 302 -4.03 3.03 20.29
C ILE A 302 -5.00 2.99 21.47
N VAL A 303 -4.92 1.94 22.27
CA VAL A 303 -5.57 1.85 23.57
C VAL A 303 -4.48 2.06 24.63
N ASN A 304 -4.42 3.28 25.17
CA ASN A 304 -3.42 3.68 26.14
C ASN A 304 -3.94 3.44 27.57
N LEU A 305 -3.36 2.44 28.24
CA LEU A 305 -3.77 1.98 29.55
C LEU A 305 -3.07 2.76 30.65
N VAL A 306 -3.61 3.94 30.96
CA VAL A 306 -3.25 4.69 32.17
C VAL A 306 -3.68 3.91 33.42
N SER A 307 -4.79 3.17 33.34
CA SER A 307 -5.24 2.15 34.29
C SER A 307 -5.41 0.80 33.57
N ASN A 308 -5.32 -0.30 34.34
CA ASN A 308 -5.37 -1.66 33.80
C ASN A 308 -6.82 -2.09 33.54
N PHE A 309 -7.02 -3.13 32.73
CA PHE A 309 -8.28 -3.87 32.73
C PHE A 309 -8.36 -4.87 33.88
N ASN A 310 -9.59 -5.21 34.26
CA ASN A 310 -9.91 -6.21 35.26
C ASN A 310 -11.22 -6.93 34.92
N ILE A 311 -11.59 -7.93 35.71
CA ILE A 311 -12.87 -8.63 35.60
C ILE A 311 -13.73 -8.25 36.80
N LEU A 312 -15.01 -7.98 36.58
CA LEU A 312 -15.96 -7.74 37.65
C LEU A 312 -16.12 -9.00 38.50
N ALA A 313 -16.08 -8.86 39.83
CA ALA A 313 -16.15 -9.98 40.76
C ALA A 313 -17.40 -10.85 40.53
N GLY A 314 -17.21 -12.17 40.54
CA GLY A 314 -18.25 -13.17 40.31
C GLY A 314 -18.66 -13.35 38.84
N SER A 315 -18.09 -12.59 37.90
CA SER A 315 -18.50 -12.66 36.50
C SER A 315 -18.05 -13.94 35.81
N ASN A 316 -18.89 -14.40 34.88
CA ASN A 316 -18.54 -15.39 33.86
C ASN A 316 -18.45 -14.68 32.51
N VAL A 317 -17.24 -14.51 32.00
CA VAL A 317 -16.96 -13.83 30.74
C VAL A 317 -16.56 -14.88 29.71
N GLY A 318 -17.34 -15.05 28.65
CA GLY A 318 -17.05 -16.03 27.61
C GLY A 318 -15.75 -15.72 26.85
N SER A 319 -15.59 -14.51 26.34
CA SER A 319 -14.41 -14.12 25.56
C SER A 319 -14.11 -12.63 25.60
N ILE A 320 -12.84 -12.26 25.74
CA ILE A 320 -12.36 -10.88 25.54
C ILE A 320 -11.33 -10.90 24.41
N ILE A 321 -11.61 -10.21 23.31
CA ILE A 321 -10.78 -10.26 22.10
C ILE A 321 -10.28 -8.86 21.77
N PHE A 322 -8.98 -8.74 21.53
CA PHE A 322 -8.34 -7.56 20.94
C PHE A 322 -7.86 -7.91 19.53
N ASP A 323 -8.25 -7.14 18.52
CA ASP A 323 -7.90 -7.39 17.11
C ASP A 323 -7.31 -6.13 16.45
N GLY A 324 -6.02 -6.16 16.14
CA GLY A 324 -5.34 -5.12 15.36
C GLY A 324 -5.10 -3.82 16.11
N VAL A 325 -5.22 -3.81 17.44
CA VAL A 325 -4.98 -2.61 18.27
C VAL A 325 -3.53 -2.52 18.78
N ILE A 326 -3.09 -1.31 19.06
CA ILE A 326 -1.87 -1.05 19.84
C ILE A 326 -2.27 -0.88 21.30
N LEU A 327 -1.84 -1.78 22.17
CA LEU A 327 -1.99 -1.65 23.62
C LEU A 327 -0.67 -1.13 24.17
N THR A 328 -0.71 0.06 24.79
CA THR A 328 0.46 0.61 25.46
C THR A 328 0.10 1.22 26.81
N SER A 329 1.10 1.70 27.53
CA SER A 329 0.91 2.48 28.74
C SER A 329 1.95 3.61 28.82
N PRO A 330 1.73 4.63 29.68
CA PRO A 330 2.73 5.67 29.92
C PRO A 330 3.95 5.17 30.74
N ASP A 331 3.93 3.95 31.25
CA ASP A 331 4.99 3.37 32.09
C ASP A 331 6.11 2.76 31.25
N THR A 332 6.93 3.62 30.67
CA THR A 332 8.07 3.22 29.82
C THR A 332 9.14 2.43 30.55
N LEU A 333 9.15 2.44 31.88
CA LEU A 333 10.01 1.59 32.72
C LEU A 333 9.45 0.18 32.94
N ALA A 334 8.21 -0.08 32.48
CA ALA A 334 7.53 -1.36 32.61
C ALA A 334 7.50 -1.89 34.06
N ALA A 335 7.23 -0.99 35.03
CA ALA A 335 7.38 -1.25 36.46
C ALA A 335 6.07 -1.34 37.25
N ALA A 336 4.93 -0.94 36.68
CA ALA A 336 3.66 -0.80 37.39
C ALA A 336 2.38 -1.09 36.56
N LYS A 337 2.42 -1.01 35.22
CA LYS A 337 1.20 -1.14 34.39
C LYS A 337 0.98 -2.53 33.82
N TYR A 338 -0.27 -2.84 33.48
CA TYR A 338 -0.68 -4.11 32.90
C TYR A 338 -1.78 -3.93 31.86
N VAL A 339 -1.92 -4.90 30.95
CA VAL A 339 -3.17 -5.02 30.20
C VAL A 339 -4.26 -5.52 31.14
N PHE A 340 -4.03 -6.66 31.79
CA PHE A 340 -4.90 -7.22 32.83
C PHE A 340 -4.14 -7.41 34.14
N ASN A 341 -4.69 -6.90 35.24
CA ASN A 341 -4.18 -7.14 36.60
C ASN A 341 -5.28 -7.70 37.51
N ILE A 342 -5.70 -8.93 37.20
CA ILE A 342 -6.93 -9.54 37.71
C ILE A 342 -6.76 -9.97 39.16
N ASN A 343 -7.55 -9.40 40.05
CA ASN A 343 -7.58 -9.72 41.49
C ASN A 343 -8.94 -10.15 42.02
N GLN A 344 -9.93 -10.33 41.14
CA GLN A 344 -11.28 -10.68 41.51
C GLN A 344 -11.59 -12.14 41.18
N SER A 345 -12.42 -12.78 42.00
CA SER A 345 -12.91 -14.12 41.67
C SER A 345 -13.75 -14.06 40.40
N SER A 346 -13.44 -14.90 39.40
CA SER A 346 -14.13 -14.88 38.11
C SER A 346 -13.87 -16.15 37.29
N THR A 347 -14.72 -16.37 36.29
CA THR A 347 -14.51 -17.40 35.25
C THR A 347 -14.38 -16.71 33.91
N ILE A 348 -13.30 -17.00 33.19
CA ILE A 348 -13.01 -16.42 31.88
C ILE A 348 -12.85 -17.57 30.89
N GLY A 349 -13.65 -17.59 29.82
CA GLY A 349 -13.51 -18.60 28.77
C GLY A 349 -12.22 -18.37 27.98
N GLU A 350 -12.08 -17.21 27.35
CA GLU A 350 -10.90 -16.86 26.55
C GLU A 350 -10.49 -15.39 26.66
N ILE A 351 -9.18 -15.13 26.67
CA ILE A 351 -8.59 -13.83 26.34
C ILE A 351 -7.72 -14.00 25.10
N THR A 352 -7.97 -13.20 24.07
CA THR A 352 -7.27 -13.28 22.78
C THR A 352 -6.68 -11.92 22.38
N PHE A 353 -5.42 -11.93 21.98
CA PHE A 353 -4.77 -10.84 21.26
C PHE A 353 -4.42 -11.31 19.85
N ASN A 354 -5.05 -10.70 18.85
CA ASN A 354 -4.81 -10.97 17.43
C ASN A 354 -4.26 -9.71 16.77
N ASN A 355 -3.18 -9.82 16.00
CA ASN A 355 -2.65 -8.71 15.20
C ASN A 355 -2.23 -7.48 16.04
N CYS A 356 -2.06 -7.64 17.37
CA CYS A 356 -1.81 -6.53 18.28
C CYS A 356 -0.32 -6.16 18.39
N LYS A 357 -0.06 -4.91 18.71
CA LYS A 357 1.24 -4.45 19.23
C LYS A 357 1.08 -4.14 20.71
N MET A 358 1.98 -4.64 21.56
CA MET A 358 1.88 -4.47 23.02
C MET A 358 3.21 -3.98 23.59
N SER A 359 3.20 -2.89 24.35
CA SER A 359 4.41 -2.36 24.95
C SER A 359 4.23 -1.64 26.27
N ASN A 360 5.31 -1.54 27.05
CA ASN A 360 5.39 -0.73 28.26
C ASN A 360 4.48 -1.26 29.39
N TYR A 361 4.67 -2.51 29.77
CA TYR A 361 3.88 -3.13 30.85
C TYR A 361 4.76 -3.92 31.78
N ARG A 362 4.51 -3.85 33.09
CA ARG A 362 5.09 -4.82 34.03
C ARG A 362 4.64 -6.23 33.73
N GLY A 363 3.42 -6.42 33.23
CA GLY A 363 3.00 -7.67 32.62
C GLY A 363 1.76 -7.48 31.74
N VAL A 364 1.61 -8.29 30.70
CA VAL A 364 0.43 -8.22 29.82
C VAL A 364 -0.78 -8.74 30.58
N CYS A 365 -0.81 -10.03 30.96
CA CYS A 365 -1.89 -10.60 31.77
C CYS A 365 -1.37 -11.21 33.07
N ARG A 366 -1.77 -10.62 34.20
CA ARG A 366 -1.49 -11.13 35.55
C ARG A 366 -2.78 -11.52 36.27
N PHE A 367 -2.81 -12.73 36.81
CA PHE A 367 -3.82 -13.21 37.75
C PHE A 367 -3.22 -13.18 39.16
N GLN A 368 -3.51 -12.13 39.95
CA GLN A 368 -2.73 -11.81 41.16
C GLN A 368 -3.36 -12.27 42.47
N ALA A 369 -4.68 -12.49 42.53
CA ALA A 369 -5.39 -12.80 43.77
C ALA A 369 -6.74 -13.47 43.50
N SER A 370 -7.42 -13.89 44.57
CA SER A 370 -8.74 -14.53 44.54
C SER A 370 -8.75 -15.89 43.81
N THR A 371 -9.92 -16.50 43.65
CA THR A 371 -10.06 -17.82 42.99
C THR A 371 -10.72 -17.64 41.64
N GLY A 372 -10.15 -18.23 40.59
CA GLY A 372 -10.70 -18.09 39.26
C GLY A 372 -10.17 -19.09 38.25
N THR A 373 -10.73 -19.02 37.05
CA THR A 373 -10.30 -19.85 35.93
C THR A 373 -10.17 -19.02 34.65
N ILE A 374 -9.16 -19.34 33.85
CA ILE A 374 -9.04 -18.91 32.46
C ILE A 374 -9.00 -20.17 31.59
N GLY A 375 -9.98 -20.35 30.70
CA GLY A 375 -10.05 -21.51 29.82
C GLY A 375 -8.95 -21.48 28.76
N LYS A 376 -8.73 -20.33 28.13
CA LYS A 376 -7.76 -20.17 27.04
C LYS A 376 -7.14 -18.78 27.01
N TYR A 377 -5.82 -18.71 26.84
CA TYR A 377 -5.07 -17.48 26.62
C TYR A 377 -4.38 -17.56 25.27
N THR A 378 -4.69 -16.65 24.36
CA THR A 378 -4.18 -16.66 22.99
C THR A 378 -3.46 -15.35 22.66
N VAL A 379 -2.21 -15.46 22.20
CA VAL A 379 -1.49 -14.38 21.50
C VAL A 379 -1.17 -14.88 20.11
N ASN A 380 -1.62 -14.17 19.08
CA ASN A 380 -1.45 -14.57 17.69
C ASN A 380 -1.16 -13.37 16.78
N ASN A 381 -0.13 -13.48 15.95
CA ASN A 381 0.31 -12.41 15.04
C ASN A 381 0.63 -11.09 15.77
N CYS A 382 1.27 -11.15 16.93
CA CYS A 382 1.56 -9.99 17.76
C CYS A 382 3.04 -9.61 17.79
N ILE A 383 3.30 -8.33 18.08
CA ILE A 383 4.63 -7.84 18.47
C ILE A 383 4.53 -7.32 19.89
N ILE A 384 5.31 -7.91 20.80
CA ILE A 384 5.30 -7.56 22.23
C ILE A 384 6.69 -7.11 22.65
N ASN A 385 6.79 -5.96 23.31
CA ASN A 385 8.08 -5.52 23.84
C ASN A 385 8.02 -4.70 25.12
N ASN A 386 9.18 -4.51 25.74
CA ASN A 386 9.33 -3.73 26.96
C ASN A 386 8.37 -4.21 28.06
N ILE A 387 8.56 -5.48 28.46
CA ILE A 387 7.73 -6.16 29.44
C ILE A 387 8.54 -6.44 30.70
N GLY A 388 8.00 -6.05 31.86
CA GLY A 388 8.65 -6.17 33.16
C GLY A 388 8.41 -7.51 33.86
N GLY A 389 8.53 -7.47 35.19
CA GLY A 389 8.67 -8.66 36.04
C GLY A 389 7.46 -9.60 36.14
N TYR A 390 6.35 -9.32 35.47
CA TYR A 390 5.20 -10.22 35.38
C TYR A 390 4.95 -10.76 33.97
N GLY A 391 5.72 -10.37 32.96
CA GLY A 391 5.77 -11.06 31.68
C GLY A 391 4.48 -11.04 30.86
N VAL A 392 4.42 -11.89 29.83
CA VAL A 392 3.31 -11.93 28.89
C VAL A 392 2.11 -12.70 29.47
N PHE A 393 2.35 -13.77 30.22
CA PHE A 393 1.30 -14.54 30.88
C PHE A 393 1.76 -14.94 32.29
N ASN A 394 0.98 -14.60 33.31
CA ASN A 394 1.37 -14.88 34.68
C ASN A 394 0.19 -15.18 35.59
N VAL A 395 0.08 -16.45 35.99
CA VAL A 395 -0.74 -16.84 37.13
C VAL A 395 0.09 -16.65 38.38
N ASP A 396 -0.10 -15.55 39.10
CA ASP A 396 0.74 -15.14 40.23
C ASP A 396 0.15 -15.56 41.60
N VAL A 397 -0.82 -16.49 41.59
CA VAL A 397 -1.49 -16.99 42.79
C VAL A 397 -1.85 -18.47 42.65
N ALA A 398 -1.90 -19.19 43.76
CA ALA A 398 -2.17 -20.64 43.80
C ALA A 398 -3.58 -21.02 43.33
N THR A 399 -4.56 -20.14 43.56
CA THR A 399 -6.01 -20.41 43.43
C THR A 399 -6.58 -20.10 42.05
N TRP A 400 -5.74 -19.74 41.08
CA TRP A 400 -6.17 -19.54 39.69
C TRP A 400 -5.75 -20.71 38.82
N THR A 401 -6.67 -21.25 38.04
CA THR A 401 -6.39 -22.34 37.09
C THR A 401 -6.37 -21.82 35.65
N ALA A 402 -5.41 -22.30 34.86
CA ALA A 402 -5.31 -21.97 33.44
C ALA A 402 -5.47 -23.22 32.57
N GLY A 403 -6.30 -23.13 31.54
CA GLY A 403 -6.42 -24.16 30.51
C GLY A 403 -5.30 -24.04 29.49
N ASP A 404 -5.64 -23.68 28.25
CA ASP A 404 -4.70 -23.66 27.13
C ASP A 404 -4.00 -22.29 26.99
N VAL A 405 -2.66 -22.27 26.95
CA VAL A 405 -1.86 -21.07 26.73
C VAL A 405 -1.17 -21.16 25.37
N LEU A 406 -1.56 -20.29 24.44
CA LEU A 406 -1.17 -20.33 23.04
C LEU A 406 -0.45 -19.04 22.64
N PHE A 407 0.79 -19.17 22.19
CA PHE A 407 1.61 -18.06 21.70
C PHE A 407 2.09 -18.41 20.29
N LYS A 408 1.51 -17.76 19.27
CA LYS A 408 1.69 -18.15 17.87
C LYS A 408 2.02 -16.99 16.97
N ASN A 409 2.81 -17.22 15.91
CA ASN A 409 3.04 -16.25 14.84
C ASN A 409 3.53 -14.89 15.37
N SER A 410 4.28 -14.87 16.47
CA SER A 410 4.47 -13.65 17.27
C SER A 410 5.93 -13.41 17.62
N THR A 411 6.24 -12.13 17.84
CA THR A 411 7.57 -11.66 18.23
C THR A 411 7.54 -11.11 19.64
N VAL A 412 8.48 -11.53 20.49
CA VAL A 412 8.73 -10.90 21.81
C VAL A 412 10.15 -10.41 21.89
N TYR A 413 10.33 -9.17 22.34
CA TYR A 413 11.64 -8.68 22.71
C TYR A 413 11.68 -7.76 23.92
N ARG A 414 12.80 -7.71 24.63
CA ARG A 414 12.97 -6.92 25.87
C ARG A 414 11.90 -7.26 26.90
N SER A 415 11.87 -8.53 27.32
CA SER A 415 10.90 -9.06 28.28
C SER A 415 11.61 -9.70 29.46
N VAL A 416 11.39 -9.20 30.69
CA VAL A 416 12.02 -9.72 31.91
C VAL A 416 11.51 -11.12 32.26
N VAL A 417 10.22 -11.38 32.03
CA VAL A 417 9.58 -12.70 32.18
C VAL A 417 8.83 -13.00 30.88
N PHE A 418 8.83 -14.25 30.42
CA PHE A 418 7.97 -14.64 29.31
C PHE A 418 6.63 -15.15 29.84
N MET A 419 6.65 -16.29 30.55
CA MET A 419 5.45 -16.87 31.16
C MET A 419 5.76 -17.51 32.52
N ALA A 420 4.79 -17.50 33.43
CA ALA A 420 4.92 -18.15 34.74
C ALA A 420 3.57 -18.59 35.30
N SER A 421 3.59 -19.59 36.19
CA SER A 421 2.39 -20.01 36.94
C SER A 421 2.74 -20.48 38.35
N LYS A 422 2.08 -19.87 39.33
CA LYS A 422 2.06 -20.28 40.73
C LYS A 422 0.83 -21.13 41.09
N SER A 423 -0.01 -21.44 40.10
CA SER A 423 -1.18 -22.28 40.29
C SER A 423 -0.81 -23.61 40.94
N THR A 424 -1.57 -24.02 41.95
CA THR A 424 -1.48 -25.38 42.49
C THR A 424 -2.33 -26.37 41.70
N SER A 425 -3.15 -25.90 40.75
CA SER A 425 -3.80 -26.74 39.75
C SER A 425 -2.98 -26.80 38.46
N PRO A 426 -2.88 -27.96 37.79
CA PRO A 426 -2.14 -28.07 36.53
C PRO A 426 -2.65 -27.11 35.45
N THR A 427 -1.74 -26.54 34.67
CA THR A 427 -2.10 -25.89 33.41
C THR A 427 -2.43 -26.97 32.38
N LYS A 428 -3.44 -26.78 31.52
CA LYS A 428 -3.81 -27.84 30.56
C LYS A 428 -2.75 -28.01 29.46
N SER A 429 -2.39 -26.94 28.74
CA SER A 429 -1.35 -27.00 27.71
C SER A 429 -0.62 -25.66 27.54
N VAL A 430 0.62 -25.69 27.06
CA VAL A 430 1.35 -24.49 26.61
C VAL A 430 1.92 -24.74 25.22
N THR A 431 1.68 -23.83 24.29
CA THR A 431 2.18 -23.90 22.91
C THR A 431 2.87 -22.59 22.52
N VAL A 432 4.11 -22.69 22.05
CA VAL A 432 4.88 -21.60 21.44
C VAL A 432 5.23 -22.02 20.01
N GLU A 433 4.60 -21.43 19.01
CA GLU A 433 4.73 -21.89 17.62
C GLU A 433 4.92 -20.73 16.65
N ASP A 434 5.86 -20.89 15.71
CA ASP A 434 6.11 -19.87 14.68
C ASP A 434 6.46 -18.51 15.31
N CYS A 435 7.44 -18.49 16.24
CA CYS A 435 7.75 -17.31 17.05
C CYS A 435 9.20 -16.85 16.98
N THR A 436 9.42 -15.55 17.13
CA THR A 436 10.75 -14.94 17.28
C THR A 436 10.88 -14.35 18.67
N LEU A 437 11.80 -14.87 19.48
CA LEU A 437 12.04 -14.42 20.86
C LEU A 437 13.47 -13.88 20.96
N ASN A 438 13.67 -12.67 21.48
CA ASN A 438 15.01 -12.09 21.64
C ASN A 438 15.06 -11.17 22.86
N GLU A 439 16.18 -11.03 23.57
CA GLU A 439 16.22 -10.25 24.81
C GLU A 439 15.02 -10.59 25.71
N PHE A 440 14.78 -11.89 25.88
CA PHE A 440 13.61 -12.40 26.57
C PHE A 440 14.06 -13.28 27.74
N VAL A 441 13.37 -13.15 28.88
CA VAL A 441 13.79 -13.66 30.19
C VAL A 441 15.06 -12.96 30.68
N ALA A 442 14.96 -12.28 31.82
CA ALA A 442 16.11 -11.62 32.41
C ALA A 442 17.27 -12.60 32.66
N LYS A 443 18.50 -12.11 32.64
CA LYS A 443 19.69 -12.82 33.10
C LYS A 443 19.42 -13.57 34.42
N ALA A 444 19.81 -14.84 34.45
CA ALA A 444 19.54 -15.80 35.53
C ALA A 444 18.06 -16.02 35.89
N GLY A 445 17.13 -15.43 35.13
CA GLY A 445 15.69 -15.66 35.21
C GLY A 445 15.30 -17.02 34.61
N THR A 446 14.06 -17.43 34.88
CA THR A 446 13.54 -18.73 34.42
C THR A 446 12.54 -18.53 33.29
N TRP A 447 12.71 -19.24 32.17
CA TRP A 447 11.79 -19.20 31.03
C TRP A 447 10.43 -19.79 31.41
N TYR A 448 10.39 -21.03 31.88
CA TYR A 448 9.17 -21.66 32.38
C TYR A 448 9.23 -21.85 33.90
N LYS A 449 8.67 -20.89 34.67
CA LYS A 449 8.54 -20.99 36.13
C LYS A 449 7.15 -21.45 36.54
N TRP A 450 7.00 -22.74 36.82
CA TRP A 450 5.73 -23.37 37.17
C TRP A 450 5.78 -24.03 38.54
N VAL A 451 4.71 -23.90 39.32
CA VAL A 451 4.56 -24.61 40.61
C VAL A 451 4.01 -26.02 40.43
N ASN A 452 3.18 -26.25 39.40
CA ASN A 452 2.61 -27.56 39.07
C ASN A 452 2.86 -27.92 37.59
N GLU A 453 2.55 -29.14 37.20
CA GLU A 453 2.75 -29.70 35.86
C GLU A 453 1.83 -29.06 34.80
N VAL A 454 2.21 -29.25 33.53
CA VAL A 454 1.34 -28.98 32.38
C VAL A 454 0.81 -30.31 31.83
N THR A 455 -0.49 -30.56 31.97
CA THR A 455 -1.10 -31.89 31.76
C THR A 455 -0.86 -32.45 30.35
N ASN A 456 -1.04 -31.63 29.32
CA ASN A 456 -0.82 -32.01 27.92
C ASN A 456 0.56 -31.56 27.40
N GLY A 457 1.47 -31.22 28.31
CA GLY A 457 2.83 -30.84 27.96
C GLY A 457 2.99 -29.43 27.41
N ILE A 458 4.26 -29.13 27.11
CA ILE A 458 4.70 -27.88 26.50
C ILE A 458 5.21 -28.18 25.08
N THR A 459 4.67 -27.48 24.10
CA THR A 459 5.08 -27.58 22.70
C THR A 459 5.83 -26.32 22.27
N MET A 460 6.98 -26.50 21.64
CA MET A 460 7.70 -25.43 20.94
C MET A 460 8.04 -25.85 19.52
N LYS A 461 7.58 -25.09 18.54
CA LYS A 461 7.76 -25.42 17.13
C LYS A 461 8.11 -24.20 16.29
N ASN A 462 8.97 -24.37 15.28
CA ASN A 462 9.29 -23.33 14.28
C ASN A 462 9.69 -22.01 14.94
N THR A 463 10.41 -22.06 16.05
CA THR A 463 10.68 -20.89 16.91
C THR A 463 12.17 -20.57 16.91
N ILE A 464 12.50 -19.30 16.72
CA ILE A 464 13.88 -18.80 16.77
C ILE A 464 14.05 -18.01 18.07
N VAL A 465 15.13 -18.31 18.77
CA VAL A 465 15.44 -17.75 20.08
C VAL A 465 16.81 -17.08 20.00
N GLY A 466 16.82 -15.77 20.15
CA GLY A 466 18.02 -14.99 20.40
C GLY A 466 18.54 -15.21 21.82
N HIS A 467 19.25 -14.23 22.37
CA HIS A 467 19.80 -14.33 23.71
C HIS A 467 18.82 -13.87 24.81
N GLY A 468 19.11 -14.20 26.07
CA GLY A 468 18.39 -13.68 27.24
C GLY A 468 18.54 -12.17 27.43
N TYR A 469 17.78 -11.58 28.36
CA TYR A 469 17.77 -10.14 28.58
C TYR A 469 18.71 -9.69 29.71
N ASP A 470 19.81 -9.03 29.37
CA ASP A 470 20.61 -8.27 30.33
C ASP A 470 20.26 -6.78 30.21
N SER A 471 19.35 -6.31 31.07
CA SER A 471 18.86 -4.93 31.01
C SER A 471 19.85 -3.90 31.56
N ALA A 472 21.01 -4.34 32.05
CA ALA A 472 22.06 -3.43 32.49
C ALA A 472 22.66 -2.69 31.28
N PRO A 473 23.03 -1.40 31.41
CA PRO A 473 23.75 -0.69 30.36
C PRO A 473 25.04 -1.44 29.99
N GLY A 474 25.18 -1.84 28.72
CA GLY A 474 26.32 -2.64 28.26
C GLY A 474 26.33 -4.09 28.76
N GLY A 475 25.18 -4.60 29.21
CA GLY A 475 24.99 -5.99 29.61
C GLY A 475 25.42 -6.96 28.52
N THR A 476 26.10 -8.03 28.92
CA THR A 476 26.64 -9.07 28.02
C THR A 476 26.44 -10.48 28.54
N ASP A 477 25.80 -10.64 29.71
CA ASP A 477 25.52 -11.94 30.29
C ASP A 477 24.06 -12.30 30.07
N TYR A 478 23.84 -13.15 29.08
CA TYR A 478 22.52 -13.52 28.60
C TYR A 478 22.06 -14.89 29.08
N ALA A 479 22.75 -15.49 30.06
CA ALA A 479 22.44 -16.84 30.51
C ALA A 479 21.10 -16.90 31.27
N ILE A 480 20.22 -17.83 30.89
CA ILE A 480 18.90 -18.03 31.54
C ILE A 480 18.75 -19.45 32.10
N ILE A 481 17.72 -19.66 32.92
CA ILE A 481 17.28 -20.97 33.39
C ILE A 481 16.12 -21.42 32.50
N GLY A 482 16.17 -22.64 31.95
CA GLY A 482 15.11 -23.14 31.07
C GLY A 482 13.78 -23.36 31.80
N TYR A 483 13.81 -24.04 32.95
CA TYR A 483 12.57 -24.30 33.71
C TYR A 483 12.80 -24.44 35.22
N ALA A 484 11.72 -24.23 35.98
CA ALA A 484 11.60 -24.55 37.40
C ALA A 484 10.22 -25.16 37.66
N GLY A 485 10.19 -26.23 38.47
CA GLY A 485 9.04 -27.14 38.54
C GLY A 485 9.01 -28.11 37.37
N LEU A 486 7.82 -28.48 36.89
CA LEU A 486 7.62 -29.26 35.66
C LEU A 486 8.36 -30.60 35.63
N ALA A 487 8.34 -31.34 36.74
CA ALA A 487 9.16 -32.54 36.92
C ALA A 487 8.75 -33.68 35.97
N THR A 488 7.47 -33.76 35.60
CA THR A 488 6.91 -34.83 34.76
C THR A 488 6.25 -34.33 33.47
N THR A 489 6.21 -33.01 33.28
CA THR A 489 5.69 -32.37 32.07
C THR A 489 6.44 -32.85 30.83
N SER A 490 5.69 -33.31 29.83
CA SER A 490 6.25 -33.70 28.53
C SER A 490 6.59 -32.47 27.68
N TRP A 491 7.69 -32.56 26.91
CA TRP A 491 8.15 -31.50 26.02
C TRP A 491 8.13 -31.99 24.58
N THR A 492 7.52 -31.21 23.69
CA THR A 492 7.55 -31.44 22.24
C THR A 492 8.28 -30.28 21.58
N ILE A 493 9.56 -30.45 21.31
CA ILE A 493 10.43 -29.42 20.72
C ILE A 493 10.84 -29.84 19.31
N THR A 494 10.46 -29.05 18.30
CA THR A 494 10.73 -29.35 16.89
C THR A 494 11.06 -28.11 16.09
N ASN A 495 12.01 -28.20 15.17
CA ASN A 495 12.39 -27.08 14.31
C ASN A 495 12.63 -25.76 15.08
N THR A 496 13.43 -25.83 16.14
CA THR A 496 13.78 -24.66 16.96
C THR A 496 15.24 -24.29 16.81
N TYR A 497 15.52 -22.98 16.80
CA TYR A 497 16.86 -22.45 16.64
C TYR A 497 17.25 -21.58 17.82
N SER A 498 18.52 -21.63 18.24
CA SER A 498 19.12 -20.59 19.07
C SER A 498 20.31 -19.94 18.37
N THR A 499 20.53 -18.65 18.58
CA THR A 499 21.76 -17.96 18.16
C THR A 499 22.95 -18.30 19.06
N SER A 500 24.18 -18.01 18.63
CA SER A 500 25.40 -18.41 19.34
C SER A 500 25.64 -17.68 20.67
N ASP A 501 24.95 -16.56 20.87
CA ASP A 501 24.95 -15.74 22.08
C ASP A 501 23.82 -16.10 23.07
N PHE A 502 22.97 -17.09 22.73
CA PHE A 502 22.08 -17.72 23.71
C PHE A 502 22.87 -18.65 24.64
N ALA A 503 22.58 -18.60 25.94
CA ALA A 503 23.19 -19.48 26.92
C ALA A 503 22.21 -19.89 28.03
N TYR A 504 22.47 -21.07 28.61
CA TYR A 504 21.88 -21.48 29.88
C TYR A 504 22.83 -21.16 31.05
N VAL A 505 22.26 -20.91 32.23
CA VAL A 505 23.04 -20.80 33.46
C VAL A 505 23.76 -22.13 33.73
N PRO A 506 25.10 -22.14 33.92
CA PRO A 506 25.87 -23.37 34.11
C PRO A 506 25.50 -24.14 35.39
N LEU A 507 25.14 -23.43 36.45
CA LEU A 507 24.78 -24.00 37.75
C LEU A 507 23.31 -24.45 37.73
N ASN A 508 23.08 -25.74 38.01
CA ASN A 508 21.78 -26.44 38.08
C ASN A 508 21.17 -26.95 36.75
N LEU A 509 21.79 -26.75 35.59
CA LEU A 509 21.46 -27.31 34.25
C LEU A 509 19.97 -27.67 34.01
N LYS A 510 19.03 -26.80 34.39
CA LYS A 510 17.61 -26.94 34.06
C LYS A 510 17.38 -26.42 32.65
N THR A 511 17.93 -27.11 31.66
CA THR A 511 17.76 -26.80 30.23
C THR A 511 16.43 -27.37 29.73
N ILE A 512 15.79 -26.71 28.77
CA ILE A 512 14.57 -27.24 28.17
C ILE A 512 14.92 -28.51 27.37
N PRO A 513 14.29 -29.67 27.67
CA PRO A 513 14.58 -30.92 26.96
C PRO A 513 14.36 -30.77 25.45
N GLY A 514 15.38 -31.08 24.65
CA GLY A 514 15.32 -31.03 23.18
C GLY A 514 15.49 -29.64 22.55
N PHE A 515 15.73 -28.59 23.35
CA PHE A 515 16.00 -27.23 22.85
C PHE A 515 17.48 -26.83 23.01
N PRO A 516 18.08 -26.17 22.00
CA PRO A 516 17.53 -25.96 20.65
C PRO A 516 17.55 -27.26 19.84
N SER A 517 16.70 -27.35 18.80
CA SER A 517 16.84 -28.41 17.79
C SER A 517 18.10 -28.18 16.95
N PHE A 518 18.43 -26.92 16.66
CA PHE A 518 19.58 -26.51 15.87
C PHE A 518 20.27 -25.28 16.50
N ALA A 519 21.59 -25.33 16.64
CA ALA A 519 22.37 -24.16 17.05
C ALA A 519 22.83 -23.38 15.81
N TYR A 520 22.42 -22.12 15.69
CA TYR A 520 22.96 -21.20 14.70
C TYR A 520 24.29 -20.64 15.20
N SER A 521 25.33 -20.70 14.37
CA SER A 521 26.72 -20.46 14.78
C SER A 521 27.10 -18.98 14.92
N LYS A 522 26.22 -18.03 14.58
CA LYS A 522 26.46 -16.59 14.70
C LYS A 522 25.48 -15.91 15.67
N THR A 523 25.76 -14.66 16.02
CA THR A 523 25.01 -13.85 16.97
C THR A 523 23.68 -13.35 16.41
N VAL A 524 22.83 -12.80 17.28
CA VAL A 524 21.56 -12.15 16.86
C VAL A 524 21.78 -11.01 15.87
N THR A 525 22.88 -10.26 16.01
CA THR A 525 23.25 -9.15 15.12
C THR A 525 23.79 -9.60 13.76
N SER A 526 24.16 -10.87 13.63
CA SER A 526 24.51 -11.49 12.35
C SER A 526 23.30 -12.07 11.64
N LEU A 527 22.25 -12.44 12.40
CA LEU A 527 21.03 -13.04 11.87
C LEU A 527 20.02 -11.99 11.40
N TRP A 528 19.78 -10.98 12.23
CA TRP A 528 18.73 -9.98 12.06
C TRP A 528 19.29 -8.57 11.87
N LYS A 529 18.51 -7.73 11.19
CA LYS A 529 18.90 -6.37 10.81
C LYS A 529 19.07 -5.42 11.99
N ASP A 530 18.06 -5.30 12.85
CA ASP A 530 18.10 -4.43 14.04
C ASP A 530 17.14 -4.96 15.14
N PRO A 531 17.49 -6.08 15.78
CA PRO A 531 16.61 -6.76 16.73
C PRO A 531 16.33 -5.96 18.00
N VAL A 532 17.20 -5.03 18.40
CA VAL A 532 17.02 -4.17 19.58
C VAL A 532 15.84 -3.20 19.39
N ASN A 533 15.64 -2.74 18.15
CA ASN A 533 14.52 -1.88 17.77
C ASN A 533 13.33 -2.66 17.17
N GLY A 534 13.37 -3.99 17.21
CA GLY A 534 12.28 -4.85 16.75
C GLY A 534 12.26 -5.12 15.24
N ASP A 535 13.33 -4.82 14.51
CA ASP A 535 13.51 -5.20 13.10
C ASP A 535 14.21 -6.56 13.00
N PHE A 536 13.40 -7.62 12.98
CA PHE A 536 13.86 -9.00 12.86
C PHE A 536 13.94 -9.49 11.40
N ASN A 537 13.99 -8.58 10.42
CA ASN A 537 14.26 -8.99 9.03
C ASN A 537 15.61 -9.70 8.95
N PHE A 538 15.65 -10.87 8.32
CA PHE A 538 16.89 -11.63 8.15
C PHE A 538 17.89 -10.87 7.28
N ILE A 539 19.15 -10.82 7.71
CA ILE A 539 20.28 -10.32 6.92
C ILE A 539 21.24 -11.43 6.50
N ASP A 540 21.23 -12.57 7.19
CA ASP A 540 21.95 -13.76 6.75
C ASP A 540 21.06 -14.63 5.84
N PRO A 541 21.30 -14.65 4.51
CA PRO A 541 20.51 -15.46 3.59
C PRO A 541 20.82 -16.97 3.70
N THR A 542 21.87 -17.35 4.45
CA THR A 542 22.30 -18.74 4.61
C THR A 542 21.68 -19.42 5.83
N PHE A 543 20.89 -18.70 6.63
CA PHE A 543 20.20 -19.26 7.78
C PHE A 543 19.21 -20.36 7.34
N ALA A 544 19.39 -21.58 7.85
CA ALA A 544 18.62 -22.74 7.40
C ALA A 544 17.10 -22.60 7.64
N GLY A 545 16.70 -21.99 8.75
CA GLY A 545 15.29 -21.81 9.11
C GLY A 545 14.62 -20.57 8.50
N ILE A 546 15.24 -19.89 7.54
CA ILE A 546 14.79 -18.59 7.01
C ILE A 546 13.36 -18.60 6.41
N LYS A 547 12.92 -19.78 5.93
CA LYS A 547 11.62 -19.99 5.28
C LYS A 547 10.53 -20.54 6.20
N ASP A 548 10.90 -21.20 7.29
CA ASP A 548 9.98 -22.05 8.06
C ASP A 548 10.01 -21.84 9.57
N SER A 549 10.92 -21.01 10.08
CA SER A 549 11.12 -20.76 11.50
C SER A 549 11.03 -19.27 11.83
N GLY A 550 10.68 -18.95 13.08
CA GLY A 550 10.48 -17.58 13.53
C GLY A 550 9.05 -17.09 13.28
N ASP A 551 8.75 -15.88 13.72
CA ASP A 551 7.50 -15.21 13.37
C ASP A 551 7.38 -15.07 11.83
N PRO A 552 6.28 -15.54 11.20
CA PRO A 552 6.10 -15.53 9.76
C PRO A 552 6.26 -14.14 9.11
N ARG A 553 6.05 -13.07 9.86
CA ARG A 553 6.25 -11.69 9.39
C ARG A 553 7.67 -11.41 8.90
N TRP A 554 8.66 -12.16 9.41
CA TRP A 554 10.07 -11.93 9.11
C TRP A 554 10.66 -12.94 8.13
N ARG A 555 9.94 -14.04 7.82
CA ARG A 555 10.39 -15.10 6.91
C ARG A 555 10.58 -14.57 5.50
N LYS A 556 11.51 -15.16 4.75
CA LYS A 556 11.81 -14.80 3.36
C LYS A 556 11.57 -15.93 2.38
#